data_AF-A0A965D8R9-F1
#
_entry.id   AF-A0A965D8R9-F1
#
_cell.length_a   1.000
_cell.length_b   1.000
_cell.length_c   1.000
_cell.angle_alpha   90.00
_cell.angle_beta   90.00
_cell.angle_gamma   90.00
#
_symmetry.space_group_name_H-M   'P 1'
#
loop_
_entity.id
_entity.type
_entity.pdbx_description
1 polymer ?
#
loop_
_entity_poly.entity_id
_entity_poly.type
_entity_poly.pdbx_seq_one_letter_code
_entity_poly.pdbx_strand_id
1 'polypeptide(L)' 'MTGLYEPGQGTDLGGPIEFRSGIEVMYELSDGWRIGAGWDHRSNLGLYKVNPGLETTFIRLSVPLR' A
#
# COMPACT_ATOMS: atom_id res chain seq x y z
N MET A 1 1.26 -8.69 -2.04
CA MET A 1 0.66 -8.41 -3.37
C MET A 1 1.76 -7.94 -4.30
N THR A 2 1.74 -8.33 -5.57
CA THR A 2 2.69 -7.86 -6.59
C THR A 2 1.96 -6.89 -7.53
N GLY A 3 2.63 -5.84 -8.00
CA GLY A 3 2.03 -4.86 -8.89
C GLY A 3 3.04 -4.15 -9.77
N LEU A 4 2.51 -3.34 -10.70
CA LEU A 4 3.30 -2.43 -11.53
C LEU A 4 3.47 -1.08 -10.82
N TYR A 5 4.69 -0.56 -10.84
CA TYR A 5 5.06 0.76 -10.35
C TYR A 5 5.41 1.67 -11.53
N GLU A 6 4.89 2.89 -11.47
CA GLU A 6 5.29 3.99 -12.35
C GLU A 6 5.88 5.10 -11.46
N PRO A 7 7.09 5.59 -11.76
CA PRO A 7 7.71 6.67 -10.99
C PRO A 7 6.87 7.95 -10.98
N GLY A 8 6.57 8.44 -9.79
CA GLY A 8 5.99 9.76 -9.58
C GLY A 8 7.05 10.79 -9.17
N GLN A 9 6.65 11.80 -8.40
CA GLN A 9 7.58 12.77 -7.78
C GLN A 9 8.12 12.29 -6.41
N GLY A 10 7.82 11.04 -6.03
CA GLY A 10 8.23 10.44 -4.76
C GLY A 10 9.54 9.66 -4.88
N THR A 11 9.75 8.76 -3.91
CA THR A 11 10.91 7.85 -3.89
C THR A 11 10.94 6.98 -5.16
N ASP A 12 12.10 6.95 -5.82
CA ASP A 12 12.39 6.05 -6.94
C ASP A 12 12.61 4.63 -6.42
N LEU A 13 11.73 3.71 -6.80
CA LEU A 13 11.82 2.29 -6.42
C LEU A 13 12.73 1.47 -7.35
N GLY A 14 13.34 2.08 -8.36
CA GLY A 14 14.36 1.47 -9.20
C GLY A 14 13.83 0.66 -10.39
N GLY A 15 12.56 0.28 -10.41
CA GLY A 15 11.96 -0.38 -11.58
C GLY A 15 10.47 -0.68 -11.41
N PRO A 16 9.83 -1.27 -12.43
CA PRO A 16 8.37 -1.34 -12.50
C PRO A 16 7.74 -2.48 -11.68
N ILE A 17 8.49 -3.44 -11.15
CA ILE A 17 7.91 -4.58 -10.40
C ILE A 17 8.17 -4.43 -8.92
N GLU A 18 7.11 -4.29 -8.14
CA GLU A 18 7.17 -4.09 -6.69
C GLU A 18 6.30 -5.10 -5.92
N PHE A 19 6.76 -5.47 -4.74
CA PHE A 19 6.05 -6.32 -3.79
C PHE A 19 5.58 -5.48 -2.62
N ARG A 20 4.30 -5.63 -2.28
CA ARG A 20 3.65 -4.99 -1.14
C ARG A 20 3.31 -6.01 -0.07
N SER A 21 3.80 -5.80 1.14
CA SER A 21 3.39 -6.51 2.36
C SER A 21 2.85 -5.50 3.37
N GLY A 22 1.88 -5.88 4.18
CA GLY A 22 1.28 -4.94 5.12
C GLY A 22 0.24 -5.58 6.00
N ILE A 23 -0.20 -4.80 6.98
CA ILE A 23 -1.26 -5.16 7.91
C ILE A 23 -2.26 -4.01 7.98
N GLU A 24 -3.55 -4.37 8.05
CA GLU A 24 -4.64 -3.42 8.20
C GLU A 24 -5.60 -3.96 9.26
N VAL A 25 -6.02 -3.07 10.16
CA VAL A 25 -7.08 -3.35 11.14
C VAL A 25 -8.26 -2.45 10.80
N MET A 26 -9.43 -3.07 10.67
CA MET A 26 -10.68 -2.38 10.34
C MET A 26 -11.73 -2.65 11.41
N TYR A 27 -12.57 -1.64 11.64
CA TYR A 27 -13.77 -1.74 12.45
C TYR A 27 -14.99 -1.43 11.57
N GLU A 28 -16.00 -2.29 11.66
CA GLU A 28 -17.29 -2.08 11.00
C GLU A 28 -18.23 -1.33 11.94
N LEU A 29 -18.76 -0.21 11.45
CA LEU A 29 -19.74 0.64 12.11
C LEU A 29 -21.16 0.12 11.84
N SER A 30 -22.16 0.72 12.49
CA SER A 30 -23.54 0.55 12.06
C SER A 30 -23.70 0.95 10.58
N ASP A 31 -24.64 0.32 9.88
CA ASP A 31 -24.96 0.61 8.48
C ASP A 31 -23.87 0.19 7.46
N GLY A 32 -22.94 -0.68 7.86
CA GLY A 32 -21.97 -1.35 6.97
C GLY A 32 -20.77 -0.49 6.55
N TRP A 33 -20.65 0.72 7.09
CA TRP A 33 -19.46 1.56 6.94
C TRP A 33 -18.27 0.91 7.65
N ARG A 34 -17.07 1.03 7.08
CA ARG A 34 -15.85 0.52 7.73
C ARG A 34 -14.80 1.61 7.81
N ILE A 35 -14.19 1.76 8.97
CA ILE A 35 -13.01 2.60 9.19
C ILE A 35 -11.84 1.73 9.58
N GLY A 36 -10.67 1.99 9.00
CA GLY A 36 -9.47 1.21 9.28
C GLY A 36 -8.22 2.05 9.25
N ALA A 37 -7.19 1.52 9.90
CA ALA A 37 -5.83 2.01 9.82
C ALA A 37 -4.92 0.88 9.39
N GLY A 38 -3.92 1.20 8.59
CA GLY A 38 -2.99 0.21 8.09
C GLY A 38 -1.61 0.78 7.82
N TRP A 39 -0.70 -0.16 7.65
CA TRP A 39 0.67 0.10 7.26
C TRP A 39 1.10 -0.92 6.21
N ASP A 40 1.84 -0.46 5.20
CA ASP A 40 2.46 -1.35 4.22
C ASP A 40 3.88 -0.93 3.84
N HIS A 41 4.70 -1.94 3.57
CA HIS A 41 6.04 -1.86 3.01
C HIS A 41 5.99 -2.26 1.53
N ARG A 42 6.68 -1.50 0.68
CA ARG A 42 6.87 -1.80 -0.73
C ARG A 42 8.34 -1.88 -1.10
N SER A 43 8.75 -2.93 -1.80
CA SER A 43 10.10 -3.07 -2.33
C SER A 43 10.17 -4.04 -3.51
N ASN A 44 11.26 -3.97 -4.28
CA ASN A 44 11.49 -4.86 -5.41
C ASN A 44 12.31 -6.11 -5.06
N LEU A 45 12.57 -6.35 -3.76
CA LEU A 45 13.35 -7.50 -3.25
C LEU A 45 14.76 -7.66 -3.87
N GLY A 46 15.35 -6.58 -4.39
CA GLY A 46 16.66 -6.62 -5.04
C GLY A 46 16.62 -7.05 -6.50
N LEU A 47 15.45 -7.04 -7.16
CA LEU A 47 15.33 -7.25 -8.60
C LEU A 47 16.06 -6.16 -9.40
N TYR A 48 16.20 -4.96 -8.83
CA TYR A 48 16.88 -3.82 -9.45
C TYR A 48 18.06 -3.33 -8.61
N LYS A 49 18.94 -2.53 -9.21
CA LYS A 49 20.12 -1.98 -8.53
C LYS A 49 19.77 -1.02 -7.39
N VAL A 50 18.62 -0.34 -7.51
CA VAL A 50 18.09 0.60 -6.53
C VAL A 50 16.89 -0.05 -5.88
N ASN A 51 16.88 -0.12 -4.54
CA ASN A 51 15.76 -0.65 -3.77
C ASN A 51 15.71 0.02 -2.38
N PRO A 52 15.29 1.28 -2.30
CA PRO A 52 15.21 1.99 -1.03
C PRO A 52 14.08 1.45 -0.13
N GLY A 53 13.10 0.78 -0.73
CA GLY A 53 11.83 0.50 -0.09
C GLY A 53 10.97 1.76 0.09
N LEU A 54 9.69 1.56 0.41
CA LEU A 54 8.78 2.63 0.75
C LEU A 54 7.77 2.15 1.80
N GLU A 55 7.68 2.90 2.90
CA GLU A 55 6.69 2.68 3.95
C GLU A 55 5.50 3.61 3.79
N THR A 56 4.29 3.07 3.94
CA THR A 56 3.05 3.84 3.88
C THR A 56 2.20 3.55 5.11
N THR A 57 1.82 4.59 5.85
CA THR A 57 0.75 4.53 6.85
C THR A 57 -0.49 5.21 6.28
N PHE A 58 -1.66 4.61 6.45
CA PHE A 58 -2.89 5.13 5.87
C PHE A 58 -4.11 4.89 6.77
N ILE A 59 -5.14 5.73 6.56
CA ILE A 59 -6.49 5.52 7.07
C ILE A 59 -7.39 5.18 5.87
N ARG A 60 -8.28 4.20 6.03
CA ARG A 60 -9.25 3.79 5.03
C ARG A 60 -10.67 4.04 5.53
N LEU A 61 -11.49 4.61 4.66
CA LEU A 61 -12.94 4.66 4.81
C LEU A 61 -13.57 3.85 3.67
N SER A 62 -14.42 2.87 4.00
CA SER A 62 -15.21 2.09 3.04
C SER A 62 -16.69 2.40 3.25
N VAL A 63 -17.37 2.82 2.18
CA VAL A 63 -18.78 3.22 2.20
C VAL A 63 -19.59 2.27 1.29
N PRO A 64 -20.68 1.65 1.79
CA PRO A 64 -21.57 0.85 0.96
C PRO A 64 -22.22 1.69 -0.15
N LEU A 65 -22.18 1.20 -1.39
CA LEU A 65 -22.76 1.88 -2.57
C LEU A 65 -24.14 1.30 -2.90
N ARG A 66 -25.10 1.50 -1.98
CA ARG A 66 -26.49 0.98 -2.03
C ARG A 66 -26.65 -0.53 -1.87
#